data_AF-A0AAW7PRS0-F1
#
_entry.id   AF-A0AAW7PRS0-F1
#
_cell.length_a   1.000
_cell.length_b   1.000
_cell.length_c   1.000
_cell.angle_alpha   90.00
_cell.angle_beta   90.00
_cell.angle_gamma   90.00
#
_symmetry.space_group_name_H-M   'P 1'
#
loop_
_entity.id
_entity.type
_entity.pdbx_description
1 polymer ?
#
loop_
_entity_poly.entity_id
_entity_poly.type
_entity_poly.pdbx_seq_one_letter_code
_entity_poly.pdbx_strand_id
1 'polypeptide(L)' 'MEKEKKNKEWKTSTTLDMELKQKAENKFKSYGVNFSSGLAILLTAFIDDRVQIFK' A
#
# COMPACT_ATOMS: atom_id res chain seq x y z
N MET A 1 -23.49 -29.70 6.65
CA MET A 1 -22.05 -29.46 6.42
C MET A 1 -21.91 -28.06 5.86
N GLU A 2 -21.41 -27.16 6.70
CA GLU A 2 -21.23 -25.73 6.40
C GLU A 2 -20.30 -25.54 5.21
N LYS A 3 -20.76 -24.78 4.20
CA LYS A 3 -19.89 -24.31 3.13
C LYS A 3 -19.09 -23.14 3.67
N GLU A 4 -17.79 -23.34 3.88
CA GLU A 4 -16.84 -22.26 4.20
C GLU A 4 -17.01 -21.11 3.19
N LYS A 5 -17.56 -19.98 3.65
CA LYS A 5 -17.49 -18.71 2.93
C LYS A 5 -16.03 -18.29 2.93
N LYS A 6 -15.27 -18.71 1.90
CA LYS A 6 -13.96 -18.13 1.61
C LYS A 6 -14.16 -16.64 1.38
N ASN A 7 -13.80 -15.82 2.37
CA ASN A 7 -13.67 -14.38 2.20
C ASN A 7 -12.76 -14.16 1.01
N LYS A 8 -13.32 -13.69 -0.10
CA LYS A 8 -12.56 -13.43 -1.31
C LYS A 8 -11.75 -12.18 -1.04
N GLU A 9 -10.53 -12.35 -0.54
CA GLU A 9 -9.59 -11.24 -0.38
C GLU A 9 -9.29 -10.69 -1.78
N TRP A 10 -9.84 -9.53 -2.07
CA TRP A 10 -9.55 -8.80 -3.30
C TRP A 10 -8.09 -8.35 -3.24
N LYS A 11 -7.26 -8.92 -4.12
CA LYS A 11 -5.85 -8.56 -4.23
C LYS A 11 -5.66 -7.53 -5.32
N THR A 12 -4.99 -6.44 -4.99
CA THR A 12 -4.57 -5.43 -5.96
C THR A 12 -3.11 -5.67 -6.34
N SER A 13 -2.81 -5.63 -7.63
CA SER A 13 -1.43 -5.61 -8.13
C SER A 13 -1.13 -4.22 -8.72
N THR A 14 0.10 -3.77 -8.52
CA THR A 14 0.57 -2.50 -9.06
C THR A 14 1.97 -2.69 -9.62
N THR A 15 2.17 -2.25 -10.85
CA THR A 15 3.48 -2.24 -11.48
C THR A 15 4.15 -0.91 -11.16
N LEU A 16 5.39 -0.98 -10.68
CA LEU A 16 6.21 0.17 -10.36
C LEU A 16 7.56 0.00 -11.04
N ASP A 17 8.16 1.12 -11.42
CA ASP A 17 9.58 1.14 -11.75
C ASP A 17 10.40 0.56 -10.59
N MET A 18 11.43 -0.21 -10.91
CA MET A 18 12.20 -0.95 -9.92
C MET A 18 13.05 -0.02 -9.04
N GLU A 19 13.60 1.05 -9.62
CA GLU A 19 14.37 2.05 -8.87
C GLU A 19 13.46 2.83 -7.93
N LEU A 20 12.27 3.22 -8.41
CA LEU A 20 11.25 3.87 -7.58
C LEU A 20 10.82 2.98 -6.41
N LYS A 21 10.55 1.70 -6.68
CA LYS A 21 10.18 0.73 -5.65
C LYS A 21 11.28 0.63 -4.58
N GLN A 22 12.54 0.50 -4.98
CA GLN A 22 13.65 0.41 -4.03
C GLN A 22 13.81 1.68 -3.19
N LYS A 23 13.71 2.87 -3.81
CA LYS A 23 13.75 4.15 -3.09
C LYS A 23 12.64 4.24 -2.04
N ALA A 24 11.41 3.92 -2.42
CA ALA A 24 10.27 3.93 -1.51
C ALA A 24 10.41 2.89 -0.40
N GLU A 25 10.85 1.67 -0.71
CA GLU A 25 11.08 0.61 0.28
C GLU A 25 12.16 1.00 1.31
N ASN A 26 13.28 1.58 0.87
CA ASN A 26 14.33 2.06 1.77
C ASN A 26 13.81 3.18 2.68
N LYS A 27 13.01 4.09 2.13
CA LYS A 27 12.39 5.17 2.91
C LYS A 27 11.40 4.62 3.94
N PHE A 28 10.55 3.68 3.56
CA PHE A 28 9.60 3.03 4.49
C PHE A 28 10.32 2.23 5.57
N LYS A 29 11.38 1.49 5.23
CA LYS A 29 12.23 0.79 6.22
C LYS A 29 12.85 1.75 7.24
N SER A 30 13.23 2.96 6.83
CA SER A 30 13.74 3.98 7.77
C SER A 30 12.70 4.41 8.83
N TYR A 31 11.41 4.22 8.55
CA TYR A 31 10.31 4.44 9.49
C TYR A 31 9.85 3.15 10.20
N GLY A 32 10.53 2.02 9.99
CA GLY A 32 10.20 0.73 10.59
C GLY A 32 8.99 0.03 9.94
N VAL A 33 8.55 0.46 8.75
CA VAL A 33 7.40 -0.15 8.05
C VAL A 33 7.84 -0.85 6.77
N ASN A 34 7.16 -1.96 6.44
CA ASN A 34 7.39 -2.65 5.17
C ASN A 34 6.72 -1.90 4.01
N PHE A 35 7.08 -2.27 2.78
CA PHE A 35 6.59 -1.60 1.57
C PHE A 35 5.07 -1.59 1.44
N SER A 36 4.42 -2.74 1.66
CA SER A 36 2.96 -2.88 1.53
C SER A 36 2.20 -2.04 2.56
N SER A 37 2.65 -2.06 3.81
CA SER A 37 2.07 -1.25 4.88
C SER A 37 2.29 0.25 4.65
N GLY A 38 3.48 0.64 4.17
CA GLY A 38 3.77 2.02 3.80
C GLY A 38 2.86 2.54 2.69
N LEU A 39 2.62 1.73 1.65
CA LEU A 39 1.66 2.03 0.59
C LEU A 39 0.23 2.14 1.12
N ALA A 40 -0.21 1.23 1.99
CA ALA A 40 -1.55 1.28 2.57
C ALA A 40 -1.76 2.58 3.37
N ILE A 41 -0.80 2.97 4.21
CA ILE A 41 -0.84 4.22 4.98
C ILE A 41 -0.90 5.42 4.05
N LEU A 42 -0.09 5.44 3.00
CA LEU A 42 -0.06 6.52 2.02
C LEU A 42 -1.43 6.66 1.30
N LEU A 43 -2.00 5.54 0.85
CA LEU A 43 -3.32 5.52 0.20
C LEU A 43 -4.43 5.99 1.15
N THR A 44 -4.39 5.56 2.42
CA THR A 44 -5.33 6.05 3.43
C THR A 44 -5.18 7.56 3.64
N ALA A 45 -3.95 8.07 3.73
CA ALA A 45 -3.71 9.51 3.89
C ALA A 45 -4.18 10.34 2.68
N PHE A 46 -4.18 9.76 1.47
CA PHE A 46 -4.78 10.38 0.29
C PHE A 46 -6.30 10.41 0.37
N ILE A 47 -6.94 9.32 0.79
CA ILE A 47 -8.39 9.24 0.91
C ILE A 47 -8.90 10.18 2.01
N ASP A 48 -8.16 10.31 3.11
CA ASP A 48 -8.51 11.18 4.23
C ASP A 48 -8.17 12.68 3.97
N ASP A 49 -7.82 13.05 2.73
CA ASP A 49 -7.39 14.40 2.31
C ASP A 49 -6.26 15.02 3.15
N ARG A 50 -5.50 14.21 3.90
CA ARG A 50 -4.36 14.69 4.70
C ARG A 50 -3.18 15.09 3.83
N VAL A 51 -3.13 14.58 2.60
CA VAL A 51 -2.09 14.86 1.62
C VAL A 51 -2.75 15.12 0.27
N GLN A 52 -2.76 16.37 -0.18
CA GLN A 52 -3.29 16.74 -1.49
C GLN A 52 -2.13 16.91 -2.49
N ILE A 53 -2.02 16.00 -3.46
CA ILE A 53 -0.96 16.04 -4.50
C ILE A 53 -1.44 16.75 -5.77
N PHE A 54 -2.73 16.73 -6.04
CA PHE A 54 -3.33 17.36 -7.22
C PHE A 54 -4.12 18.60 -6.81
N LYS A 55 -3.83 19.74 -7.45
CA LYS A 55 -4.62 20.96 -7.33
C LYS A 55 -5.90 20.87 -8.14
#